data_AF-A0A968HE51-F1
#
_entry.id   AF-A0A968HE51-F1
#
_cell.length_a   1.000
_cell.length_b   1.000
_cell.length_c   1.000
_cell.angle_alpha   90.00
_cell.angle_beta   90.00
_cell.angle_gamma   90.00
#
_symmetry.space_group_name_H-M   'P 1'
#
loop_
_entity.id
_entity.type
_entity.pdbx_description
1 polymer ?
#
loop_
_entity_poly.entity_id
_entity_poly.type
_entity_poly.pdbx_seq_one_letter_code
_entity_poly.pdbx_strand_id
1 'polypeptide(L)'
;MRKKTDLLWTWLIPDAERTPDRSSWIRHGGKWIIFDSMKKVIELAERLSPFLESGEVEGAKYWNKDPSALCVYSLDRDRERVGAILDGLGAGRDRVWEYDYAWDKNIQSPLTFLYSWFSKLTTILRSYGIAGTLRLIAEILRPR
;
A
#
# COMPACT_ATOMS: atom_id res chain seq x y z
N MET A 1 7.73 -13.55 9.73
CA MET A 1 7.15 -12.22 9.47
C MET A 1 6.68 -11.56 10.74
N ARG A 2 7.24 -10.39 11.07
CA ARG A 2 6.81 -9.56 12.19
C ARG A 2 5.81 -8.49 11.73
N LYS A 3 4.87 -8.12 12.59
CA LYS A 3 3.92 -7.01 12.36
C LYS A 3 4.29 -5.83 13.26
N LYS A 4 4.38 -4.62 12.69
CA LYS A 4 4.54 -3.37 13.47
C LYS A 4 3.36 -2.46 13.20
N THR A 5 2.58 -2.18 14.22
CA THR A 5 1.37 -1.37 14.10
C THR A 5 1.60 0.03 14.66
N ASP A 6 1.24 1.04 13.88
CA ASP A 6 1.09 2.42 14.32
C ASP A 6 -0.40 2.83 14.30
N LEU A 7 -0.68 4.12 14.47
CA LEU A 7 -2.05 4.64 14.50
C LEU A 7 -2.85 4.29 13.24
N LEU A 8 -2.19 4.29 12.08
CA LEU A 8 -2.83 4.23 10.76
C LEU A 8 -2.52 2.94 10.02
N TRP A 9 -1.32 2.40 10.21
CA TRP A 9 -0.79 1.32 9.42
C TRP A 9 -0.37 0.13 10.30
N THR A 10 -0.57 -1.07 9.78
CA THR A 10 0.20 -2.24 10.18
C THR A 10 1.20 -2.57 9.08
N TRP A 11 2.48 -2.50 9.42
CA TRP A 11 3.60 -2.86 8.56
C TRP A 11 3.90 -4.34 8.67
N LEU A 12 4.11 -4.99 7.52
CA LEU A 12 4.53 -6.39 7.40
C LEU A 12 6.04 -6.41 7.15
N ILE A 13 6.79 -6.81 8.18
CA ILE A 13 8.25 -6.77 8.19
C ILE A 13 8.77 -8.21 8.03
N PRO A 14 9.53 -8.53 6.97
CA PRO A 14 10.15 -9.84 6.82
C PRO A 14 11.13 -10.10 7.96
N ASP A 15 11.35 -11.38 8.30
CA ASP A 15 12.28 -11.73 9.38
C ASP A 15 13.74 -11.53 8.95
N ALA A 16 14.03 -11.76 7.67
CA ALA A 16 15.31 -11.44 7.07
C ALA A 16 15.46 -9.92 6.86
N GLU A 17 16.54 -9.35 7.39
CA GLU A 17 16.88 -7.95 7.12
C GLU A 17 17.31 -7.79 5.66
N ARG A 18 16.59 -6.95 4.93
CA ARG A 18 16.92 -6.56 3.56
C ARG A 18 16.99 -5.05 3.51
N THR A 19 18.05 -4.55 2.91
CA THR A 19 18.20 -3.12 2.63
C THR A 19 17.82 -2.90 1.18
N PRO A 20 16.66 -2.26 0.89
CA PRO A 20 16.33 -1.91 -0.48
C PRO A 20 17.39 -0.97 -1.03
N ASP A 21 17.76 -1.13 -2.30
CA ASP A 21 18.62 -0.16 -2.97
C ASP A 21 17.89 1.18 -3.08
N ARG A 22 18.21 2.07 -2.15
CA ARG A 22 17.59 3.40 -2.04
C ARG A 22 17.79 4.23 -3.31
N SER A 23 18.91 4.04 -4.01
CA SER A 23 19.21 4.80 -5.23
C SER A 23 18.24 4.43 -6.36
N SER A 24 18.01 3.13 -6.56
CA SER A 24 16.99 2.62 -7.48
C SER A 24 15.56 2.98 -7.02
N TRP A 25 15.29 2.93 -5.72
CA TRP A 25 13.96 3.17 -5.18
C TRP A 25 13.42 4.57 -5.48
N ILE A 26 14.26 5.60 -5.45
CA ILE A 26 13.84 6.99 -5.68
C ILE A 26 13.14 7.14 -7.04
N ARG A 27 13.64 6.46 -8.08
CA ARG A 27 13.12 6.61 -9.44
C ARG A 27 12.19 5.49 -9.87
N HIS A 28 12.33 4.31 -9.28
CA HIS A 28 11.66 3.09 -9.73
C HIS A 28 10.85 2.40 -8.64
N GLY A 29 10.96 2.81 -7.38
CA GLY A 29 10.16 2.28 -6.28
C GLY A 29 8.72 2.75 -6.35
N GLY A 30 7.81 1.80 -6.18
CA GLY A 30 6.38 2.07 -6.12
C GLY A 30 5.64 0.98 -5.38
N LYS A 31 4.32 1.06 -5.46
CA LYS A 31 3.41 0.17 -4.76
C LYS A 31 2.15 -0.09 -5.56
N TRP A 32 1.70 -1.33 -5.50
CA TRP A 32 0.30 -1.66 -5.74
C TRP A 32 -0.50 -1.27 -4.50
N ILE A 33 -1.60 -0.57 -4.68
CA ILE A 33 -2.56 -0.23 -3.62
C ILE A 33 -3.84 -0.95 -3.94
N ILE A 34 -4.25 -1.86 -3.07
CA ILE A 34 -5.46 -2.69 -3.18
C ILE A 34 -6.47 -2.16 -2.19
N PHE A 35 -7.68 -1.81 -2.64
CA PHE A 35 -8.75 -1.30 -1.79
C PHE A 35 -9.81 -2.38 -1.59
N ASP A 36 -10.09 -2.75 -0.34
CA ASP A 36 -11.16 -3.71 -0.02
C ASP A 36 -11.58 -3.57 1.46
N SER A 37 -12.51 -4.41 1.91
CA SER A 37 -12.80 -4.58 3.33
C SER A 37 -11.55 -4.99 4.12
N MET A 38 -11.50 -4.57 5.39
CA MET A 38 -10.39 -4.90 6.30
C MET A 38 -10.18 -6.42 6.41
N LYS A 39 -11.25 -7.21 6.45
CA LYS A 39 -11.17 -8.67 6.50
C LYS A 39 -10.37 -9.24 5.32
N LYS A 40 -10.74 -8.89 4.09
CA LYS A 40 -10.05 -9.39 2.90
C LYS A 40 -8.64 -8.86 2.78
N VAL A 41 -8.40 -7.60 3.18
CA VAL A 41 -7.05 -7.03 3.22
C VAL A 41 -6.14 -7.81 4.16
N ILE A 42 -6.63 -8.21 5.34
CA ILE A 42 -5.87 -9.03 6.29
C ILE A 42 -5.62 -10.44 5.73
N GLU A 43 -6.65 -11.09 5.17
CA GLU A 43 -6.51 -12.42 4.54
C GLU A 43 -5.49 -12.38 3.39
N LEU A 44 -5.53 -11.34 2.55
CA LEU A 44 -4.57 -11.14 1.47
C LEU A 44 -3.15 -10.90 2.01
N ALA A 45 -3.01 -10.07 3.05
CA ALA A 45 -1.74 -9.81 3.71
C ALA A 45 -1.10 -11.08 4.30
N GLU A 46 -1.89 -11.97 4.87
CA GLU A 46 -1.42 -13.26 5.39
C GLU A 46 -0.93 -14.18 4.27
N ARG A 47 -1.69 -14.26 3.17
CA ARG A 47 -1.31 -15.06 2.00
C ARG A 47 -0.12 -14.47 1.23
N LEU A 48 0.16 -13.17 1.38
CA LEU A 48 1.33 -12.50 0.83
C LEU A 48 2.62 -12.80 1.62
N SER A 49 2.49 -13.24 2.88
CA SER A 49 3.63 -13.47 3.78
C SER A 49 4.76 -14.30 3.17
N PRO A 50 4.52 -15.42 2.45
CA PRO A 50 5.62 -16.20 1.87
C PRO A 50 6.46 -15.41 0.85
N PHE A 51 5.83 -14.52 0.08
CA PHE A 51 6.50 -13.71 -0.95
C PHE A 51 7.31 -12.55 -0.36
N LEU A 52 6.86 -12.04 0.80
CA LEU A 52 7.64 -11.08 1.60
C LEU A 52 8.87 -11.76 2.19
N GLU A 53 8.71 -12.96 2.76
CA GLU A 53 9.84 -13.71 3.33
C GLU A 53 10.83 -14.17 2.24
N SER A 54 10.37 -14.54 1.04
CA SER A 54 11.26 -14.93 -0.07
C SER A 54 11.98 -13.73 -0.72
N GLY A 55 11.43 -12.52 -0.59
CA GLY A 55 11.97 -11.30 -1.20
C GLY A 55 11.48 -11.07 -2.62
N GLU A 56 10.49 -11.84 -3.06
CA GLU A 56 9.79 -11.60 -4.31
C GLU A 56 8.97 -10.30 -4.27
N VAL A 57 8.62 -9.85 -3.05
CA VAL A 57 7.96 -8.59 -2.74
C VAL A 57 8.81 -7.82 -1.72
N GLU A 58 9.04 -6.54 -1.96
CA GLU A 58 9.97 -5.70 -1.18
C GLU A 58 9.43 -5.28 0.18
N GLY A 59 8.10 -5.22 0.32
CA GLY A 59 7.44 -4.88 1.57
C GLY A 59 5.94 -4.76 1.41
N ALA A 60 5.23 -4.69 2.53
CA ALA A 60 3.80 -4.42 2.52
C ALA A 60 3.33 -3.76 3.81
N LYS A 61 2.22 -3.03 3.73
CA LYS A 61 1.51 -2.49 4.89
C LYS A 61 0.04 -2.32 4.57
N TYR A 62 -0.83 -2.39 5.58
CA TYR A 62 -2.26 -2.14 5.39
C TYR A 62 -2.82 -1.11 6.36
N TRP A 63 -3.93 -0.48 5.95
CA TRP A 63 -4.67 0.51 6.74
C TRP A 63 -5.49 -0.16 7.85
N ASN A 64 -5.45 0.39 9.06
CA ASN A 64 -6.03 -0.25 10.25
C ASN A 64 -7.55 -0.10 10.41
N LYS A 65 -8.24 0.56 9.46
CA LYS A 65 -9.69 0.74 9.50
C LYS A 65 -10.40 0.10 8.32
N ASP A 66 -11.72 0.03 8.41
CA ASP A 66 -12.62 -0.53 7.39
C ASP A 66 -13.49 0.55 6.77
N PRO A 67 -13.60 0.67 5.43
CA PRO A 67 -12.81 -0.05 4.42
C PRO A 67 -11.31 0.22 4.58
N SER A 68 -10.50 -0.72 4.10
CA SER A 68 -9.05 -0.75 4.24
C SER A 68 -8.34 -0.60 2.89
N ALA A 69 -7.02 -0.56 2.94
CA ALA A 69 -6.17 -0.66 1.78
C ALA A 69 -4.87 -1.41 2.12
N LEU A 70 -4.43 -2.30 1.23
CA LEU A 70 -3.12 -2.97 1.29
C LEU A 70 -2.18 -2.28 0.29
N CYS A 71 -1.02 -1.81 0.75
CA CYS A 71 0.07 -1.36 -0.09
C CYS A 71 1.12 -2.48 -0.20
N VAL A 72 1.49 -2.85 -1.42
CA VAL A 72 2.48 -3.89 -1.73
C VAL A 72 3.58 -3.28 -2.58
N TYR A 73 4.78 -3.26 -2.03
CA TYR A 73 5.92 -2.50 -2.55
C TYR A 73 6.80 -3.35 -3.47
N SER A 74 7.27 -2.74 -4.55
CA SER A 74 8.24 -3.34 -5.47
C SER A 74 8.93 -2.26 -6.32
N LEU A 75 9.97 -2.66 -7.06
CA LEU A 75 10.50 -1.85 -8.15
C LEU A 75 9.60 -1.98 -9.39
N ASP A 76 9.55 -0.92 -10.19
CA ASP A 76 8.73 -0.84 -11.41
C ASP A 76 9.03 -1.95 -12.42
N ARG A 77 10.29 -2.41 -12.50
CA ARG A 77 10.67 -3.56 -13.33
C ARG A 77 10.01 -4.88 -12.89
N ASP A 78 9.65 -4.97 -11.61
CA ASP A 78 9.01 -6.13 -10.98
C ASP A 78 7.48 -5.96 -10.86
N ARG A 79 6.95 -4.79 -11.24
CA ARG A 79 5.54 -4.40 -11.06
C ARG A 79 4.57 -5.44 -11.61
N GLU A 80 4.78 -5.88 -12.85
CA GLU A 80 3.89 -6.84 -13.52
C GLU A 80 3.95 -8.23 -12.86
N ARG A 81 5.16 -8.67 -12.46
CA ARG A 81 5.36 -9.93 -11.75
C ARG A 81 4.64 -9.91 -10.40
N VAL A 82 4.79 -8.83 -9.63
CA VAL A 82 4.08 -8.65 -8.36
C VAL A 82 2.56 -8.54 -8.58
N GLY A 83 2.13 -7.87 -9.65
CA GLY A 83 0.72 -7.82 -10.04
C GLY A 83 0.13 -9.22 -10.28
N ALA A 84 0.86 -10.10 -10.97
CA ALA A 84 0.45 -11.47 -11.22
C ALA A 84 0.40 -12.32 -9.93
N ILE A 85 1.33 -12.13 -9.00
CA ILE A 85 1.26 -12.73 -7.66
C ILE A 85 -0.03 -12.30 -6.97
N LEU A 86 -0.33 -11.01 -6.96
CA LEU A 86 -1.55 -10.47 -6.36
C LEU A 86 -2.83 -11.01 -7.01
N ASP A 87 -2.83 -11.19 -8.33
CA ASP A 87 -3.95 -11.83 -9.04
C ASP A 87 -4.14 -13.29 -8.60
N GLY A 88 -3.05 -14.06 -8.51
CA GLY A 88 -3.09 -15.43 -8.00
C GLY A 88 -3.54 -15.52 -6.54
N LEU A 89 -3.30 -14.47 -5.76
CA LEU A 89 -3.77 -14.34 -4.38
C LEU A 89 -5.22 -13.82 -4.28
N GLY A 90 -5.87 -13.43 -5.38
CA GLY A 90 -7.24 -12.95 -5.38
C GLY A 90 -7.39 -11.51 -4.89
N ALA A 91 -6.42 -10.64 -5.18
CA ALA A 91 -6.45 -9.22 -4.82
C ALA A 91 -7.57 -8.40 -5.50
N GLY A 92 -8.32 -9.01 -6.42
CA GLY A 92 -9.40 -8.34 -7.15
C GLY A 92 -8.90 -7.30 -8.15
N ARG A 93 -9.84 -6.50 -8.67
CA ARG A 93 -9.57 -5.49 -9.71
C ARG A 93 -9.50 -4.05 -9.18
N ASP A 94 -9.94 -3.82 -7.95
CA ASP A 94 -9.87 -2.50 -7.30
C ASP A 94 -8.46 -2.26 -6.75
N ARG A 95 -7.51 -2.09 -7.67
CA ARG A 95 -6.10 -1.86 -7.37
C ARG A 95 -5.47 -0.86 -8.33
N VAL A 96 -4.43 -0.19 -7.86
CA VAL A 96 -3.72 0.85 -8.62
C VAL A 96 -2.23 0.83 -8.33
N TRP A 97 -1.41 1.12 -9.35
CA TRP A 97 0.02 1.31 -9.17
C TRP A 97 0.35 2.79 -8.94
N GLU A 98 1.24 3.07 -8.00
CA GLU A 98 1.71 4.41 -7.70
C GLU A 98 3.20 4.42 -7.34
N TYR A 99 3.97 5.33 -7.93
CA TYR A 99 5.37 5.55 -7.56
C TYR A 99 5.47 6.30 -6.24
N ASP A 100 6.42 5.92 -5.38
CA ASP A 100 6.59 6.55 -4.06
C ASP A 100 7.15 7.97 -4.14
N TYR A 101 8.22 8.15 -4.93
CA TYR A 101 8.95 9.42 -5.03
C TYR A 101 8.95 10.02 -6.45
N ALA A 102 8.73 9.22 -7.49
CA ALA A 102 8.70 9.68 -8.88
C ALA A 102 7.34 10.28 -9.27
N TRP A 103 7.01 11.44 -8.70
CA TRP A 103 5.73 12.14 -8.88
C TRP A 103 5.43 12.49 -10.34
N ASP A 104 6.44 12.83 -11.12
CA ASP A 104 6.32 13.09 -12.56
C ASP A 104 5.71 11.89 -13.31
N LYS A 105 6.09 10.66 -12.94
CA LYS A 105 5.52 9.45 -13.53
C LYS A 105 4.06 9.23 -13.16
N ASN A 106 3.69 9.58 -11.92
CA ASN A 106 2.28 9.54 -11.49
C ASN A 106 1.45 10.56 -12.29
N ILE A 107 1.97 11.78 -12.47
CA ILE A 107 1.30 12.86 -13.23
C ILE A 107 1.13 12.51 -14.71
N GLN A 108 2.10 11.82 -15.30
CA GLN A 108 2.00 11.31 -16.68
C GLN A 108 0.93 10.22 -16.86
N SER A 109 0.37 9.68 -15.78
CA SER A 109 -0.73 8.71 -15.78
C SER A 109 -1.97 9.28 -15.07
N PRO A 110 -2.61 10.33 -15.64
CA PRO A 110 -3.60 11.14 -14.92
C PRO A 110 -4.84 10.36 -14.48
N LEU A 111 -5.31 9.40 -15.27
CA LEU A 111 -6.47 8.57 -14.91
C LEU A 111 -6.19 7.67 -13.70
N THR A 112 -5.05 6.99 -13.72
CA THR A 112 -4.55 6.14 -12.63
C THR A 112 -4.37 6.96 -11.35
N PHE A 113 -3.80 8.16 -11.49
CA PHE A 113 -3.57 9.06 -10.37
C PHE A 113 -4.88 9.56 -9.76
N LEU A 114 -5.82 10.03 -10.58
CA LEU A 114 -7.15 10.46 -10.11
C LEU A 114 -7.91 9.33 -9.42
N TYR A 115 -7.89 8.12 -9.98
CA TYR A 115 -8.50 6.94 -9.34
C TYR A 115 -7.85 6.61 -7.99
N SER A 116 -6.52 6.64 -7.90
CA SER A 116 -5.79 6.42 -6.64
C SER A 116 -6.20 7.43 -5.57
N TRP A 117 -6.21 8.72 -5.91
CA TRP A 117 -6.61 9.78 -5.00
C TRP A 117 -8.06 9.66 -4.54
N PHE A 118 -8.98 9.43 -5.47
CA PHE A 118 -10.38 9.25 -5.16
C PHE A 118 -10.62 8.03 -4.27
N SER A 119 -9.97 6.91 -4.56
CA SER A 119 -10.09 5.68 -3.78
C SER A 119 -9.53 5.87 -2.36
N LYS A 120 -8.35 6.48 -2.21
CA LYS A 120 -7.78 6.81 -0.90
C LYS A 120 -8.70 7.73 -0.08
N LEU A 121 -9.19 8.81 -0.70
CA LEU A 121 -10.10 9.74 -0.04
C LEU A 121 -11.39 9.04 0.40
N THR A 122 -11.97 8.22 -0.48
CA THR A 122 -13.19 7.47 -0.19
C THR A 122 -12.96 6.46 0.94
N THR A 123 -11.83 5.73 0.93
CA THR A 123 -11.46 4.79 1.99
C THR A 123 -11.31 5.49 3.34
N ILE A 124 -10.63 6.65 3.39
CA ILE A 124 -10.48 7.42 4.63
C ILE A 124 -11.84 7.94 5.12
N LEU A 125 -12.62 8.58 4.23
CA LEU A 125 -13.92 9.15 4.59
C LEU A 125 -14.90 8.07 5.08
N ARG A 126 -14.95 6.92 4.42
CA ARG A 126 -15.84 5.82 4.83
C ARG A 126 -15.37 5.15 6.12
N SER A 127 -14.06 5.13 6.38
CA SER A 127 -13.50 4.44 7.55
C SER A 127 -13.51 5.26 8.84
N TYR A 128 -13.48 6.60 8.74
CA TYR A 128 -13.52 7.50 9.89
C TYR A 128 -14.79 8.35 9.99
N GLY A 129 -15.59 8.42 8.92
CA GLY A 129 -16.59 9.47 8.76
C GLY A 129 -15.96 10.87 8.62
N ILE A 130 -16.79 11.88 8.36
CA ILE A 130 -16.33 13.26 8.16
C ILE A 130 -15.61 13.79 9.41
N ALA A 131 -16.23 13.67 10.58
CA ALA A 131 -15.67 14.18 11.83
C ALA A 131 -14.38 13.45 12.24
N GLY A 132 -14.31 12.13 12.06
CA GLY A 132 -13.10 11.37 12.34
C GLY A 132 -11.97 11.69 11.35
N THR A 133 -12.29 11.93 10.08
CA THR A 133 -11.31 12.36 9.07
C THR A 133 -10.71 13.71 9.42
N LEU A 134 -11.52 14.68 9.87
CA LEU A 134 -11.02 15.98 10.32
C LEU A 134 -10.10 15.86 11.55
N ARG A 135 -10.45 15.00 12.52
CA ARG A 135 -9.57 14.73 13.67
C ARG A 135 -8.26 14.09 13.25
N LEU A 136 -8.31 13.13 12.33
CA LEU A 136 -7.13 12.48 11.78
C LEU A 136 -6.20 13.48 11.10
N ILE A 137 -6.75 14.37 10.26
CA ILE A 137 -5.99 15.46 9.63
C ILE A 137 -5.35 16.36 10.70
N ALA A 138 -6.11 16.74 11.73
CA ALA A 138 -5.59 17.56 12.82
C ALA A 138 -4.47 16.86 13.61
N GLU A 139 -4.56 15.55 13.85
CA GLU A 139 -3.51 14.76 14.49
C GLU A 139 -2.25 14.63 13.64
N ILE A 140 -2.38 14.48 12.31
CA ILE A 140 -1.24 14.39 11.39
C ILE A 140 -0.52 15.75 11.26
N LEU A 141 -1.28 16.85 11.25
CA LEU A 141 -0.73 18.20 11.11
C LEU A 141 -0.18 18.78 12.42
N ARG A 142 -0.37 18.11 13.56
CA ARG A 142 0.25 18.53 14.82
C ARG A 142 1.78 18.34 14.72
N PRO A 143 2.57 19.40 14.90
CA PRO A 143 4.02 19.27 14.97
C PRO A 143 4.38 18.37 16.14
N ARG A 144 5.29 17.41 15.90
CA ARG A 144 5.88 16.55 16.93
C ARG A 144 7.02 17.27 17.64
#